data_AF-M5BHQ0-F1
#
_entry.id   AF-M5BHQ0-F1
#
_cell.length_a   1.000
_cell.length_b   1.000
_cell.length_c   1.000
_cell.angle_alpha   90.00
_cell.angle_beta   90.00
_cell.angle_gamma   90.00
#
_symmetry.space_group_name_H-M   'P 1'
#
loop_
_entity.id
_entity.type
_entity.pdbx_description
1 polymer ?
#
loop_
_entity_poly.entity_id
_entity_poly.type
_entity_poly.pdbx_seq_one_letter_code
_entity_poly.pdbx_strand_id
1 'polypeptide(L)'
;MLDHLKKRGINAVKRSLEVGDVCWVARLNDGSSQECVLDFIIERKRMDDLKASILDGRFHEQKFRLKHTGISHVYYLVEDFDTERIARHWRDQINTALSSTQVIDRFFLKETTSIEDTLDYLSNLHNTILKIYADKPLHIIPPHLVKRYNFLALKQHLSAVDPENVYHTTYTSYQELNRKNGFYTLQDCMARMLQCVRGLSEEKIATLLEHYPTPRSLYEAFIDSERHHLAQLDREPNSARPLKGKAKDKMTSTSPALMLSELGGRGRKKIGPALSKGIYEIFMDLDKSSYSKRTHSRSRSPPADDPYDAGDYVPYVPVAKRREERVKRLEQLVSTDETEARRRQREEAKRREEEADEERKADEAREEARRQRTLLDRAQEVKKKKAEEGMNDSSTPSP
;
A
#
# COMPACT_ATOMS: atom_id res chain seq x y z
N MET A 1 5.32 -21.02 -19.34
CA MET A 1 4.17 -20.56 -20.14
C MET A 1 4.48 -20.50 -21.64
N LEU A 2 5.49 -19.72 -22.10
CA LEU A 2 5.80 -19.58 -23.55
C LEU A 2 6.02 -20.91 -24.29
N ASP A 3 6.84 -21.81 -23.74
CA ASP A 3 7.09 -23.12 -24.38
C ASP A 3 5.82 -23.96 -24.48
N HIS A 4 4.90 -23.81 -23.52
CA HIS A 4 3.64 -24.54 -23.50
C HIS A 4 2.62 -23.97 -24.51
N LEU A 5 2.68 -22.66 -24.77
CA LEU A 5 1.94 -22.02 -25.86
C LEU A 5 2.52 -22.43 -27.23
N LYS A 6 3.85 -22.49 -27.34
CA LYS A 6 4.52 -22.97 -28.56
C LYS A 6 4.15 -24.42 -28.88
N LYS A 7 4.07 -25.29 -27.88
CA LYS A 7 3.56 -26.67 -28.02
C LYS A 7 2.12 -26.73 -28.53
N ARG A 8 1.31 -25.71 -28.25
CA ARG A 8 -0.07 -25.55 -28.74
C ARG A 8 -0.14 -24.81 -30.10
N GLY A 9 0.99 -24.60 -30.76
CA GLY A 9 1.07 -23.96 -32.08
C GLY A 9 1.05 -22.43 -32.05
N ILE A 10 1.17 -21.81 -30.88
CA ILE A 10 1.06 -20.35 -30.72
C ILE A 10 2.44 -19.74 -30.62
N ASN A 11 2.77 -18.85 -31.55
CA ASN A 11 4.04 -18.14 -31.55
C ASN A 11 4.00 -16.90 -30.65
N ALA A 12 4.16 -17.11 -29.35
CA ALA A 12 4.21 -16.03 -28.35
C ALA A 12 5.62 -15.44 -28.22
N VAL A 13 5.72 -14.10 -28.15
CA VAL A 13 6.99 -13.38 -28.01
C VAL A 13 7.04 -12.67 -26.66
N LYS A 14 8.15 -12.82 -25.92
CA LYS A 14 8.38 -12.09 -24.67
C LYS A 14 8.89 -10.68 -24.97
N ARG A 15 8.14 -9.66 -24.54
CA ARG A 15 8.54 -8.25 -24.60
C ARG A 15 8.11 -7.54 -23.32
N SER A 16 8.74 -6.40 -23.02
CA SER A 16 8.28 -5.52 -21.94
C SER A 16 7.03 -4.78 -22.42
N LEU A 17 5.96 -4.82 -21.62
CA LEU A 17 4.75 -4.05 -21.86
C LEU A 17 4.62 -2.99 -20.77
N GLU A 18 4.32 -1.77 -21.16
CA GLU A 18 4.07 -0.68 -20.21
C GLU A 18 2.81 -0.93 -19.36
N VAL A 19 1.78 -1.57 -19.94
CA VAL A 19 0.50 -1.94 -19.31
C VAL A 19 0.03 -3.30 -19.83
N GLY A 20 -0.48 -4.14 -18.92
CA GLY A 20 -0.94 -5.50 -19.19
C GLY A 20 0.18 -6.54 -19.21
N ASP A 21 -0.20 -7.81 -19.11
CA ASP A 21 0.72 -8.95 -19.15
C ASP A 21 0.77 -9.62 -20.52
N VAL A 22 -0.37 -9.64 -21.23
CA VAL A 22 -0.48 -10.21 -22.57
C VAL A 22 -1.31 -9.30 -23.47
N CYS A 23 -0.84 -9.07 -24.68
CA CYS A 23 -1.60 -8.40 -25.74
C CYS A 23 -1.36 -9.12 -27.07
N TRP A 24 -2.26 -8.92 -28.03
CA TRP A 24 -2.07 -9.42 -29.39
C TRP A 24 -1.56 -8.32 -30.30
N VAL A 25 -0.61 -8.68 -31.16
CA VAL A 25 -0.08 -7.79 -32.20
C VAL A 25 -0.29 -8.42 -33.55
N ALA A 26 -0.77 -7.64 -34.50
CA ALA A 26 -0.74 -8.00 -35.90
C ALA A 26 0.53 -7.44 -36.53
N ARG A 27 1.22 -8.28 -37.30
CA ARG A 27 2.45 -7.93 -38.03
C ARG A 27 2.17 -8.02 -39.52
N LEU A 28 2.68 -7.06 -40.28
CA LEU A 28 2.61 -7.11 -41.73
C LEU A 28 3.51 -8.23 -42.29
N ASN A 29 3.00 -8.96 -43.28
CA ASN A 29 3.68 -10.08 -43.92
C ASN A 29 4.63 -9.66 -45.07
N ASP A 30 4.86 -8.37 -45.25
CA ASP A 30 5.66 -7.79 -46.34
C ASP A 30 7.15 -7.65 -45.99
N GLY A 31 7.57 -8.17 -44.83
CA GLY A 31 8.93 -8.03 -44.32
C GLY A 31 9.18 -6.70 -43.60
N SER A 32 8.20 -5.78 -43.57
CA SER A 32 8.26 -4.61 -42.71
C SER A 32 8.18 -5.02 -41.23
N SER A 33 8.90 -4.29 -40.37
CA SER A 33 8.80 -4.46 -38.91
C SER A 33 7.59 -3.73 -38.32
N GLN A 34 6.58 -3.42 -39.15
CA GLN A 34 5.39 -2.71 -38.70
C GLN A 34 4.45 -3.66 -37.98
N GLU A 35 4.08 -3.26 -36.76
CA GLU A 35 3.23 -4.02 -35.87
C GLU A 35 2.15 -3.08 -35.29
N CYS A 36 0.91 -3.56 -35.20
CA CYS A 36 -0.17 -2.86 -34.53
C CYS A 36 -0.78 -3.69 -33.40
N VAL A 37 -1.22 -3.03 -32.35
CA VAL A 37 -1.84 -3.68 -31.19
C VAL A 37 -3.32 -3.91 -31.47
N LEU A 38 -3.75 -5.16 -31.34
CA LEU A 38 -5.15 -5.54 -31.48
C LEU A 38 -5.95 -5.11 -30.24
N ASP A 39 -7.28 -5.09 -30.37
CA ASP A 39 -8.18 -4.56 -29.32
C ASP A 39 -8.43 -5.56 -28.17
N PHE A 40 -7.38 -6.29 -27.76
CA PHE A 40 -7.41 -7.36 -26.76
C PHE A 40 -6.18 -7.27 -25.84
N ILE A 41 -6.42 -7.23 -24.52
CA ILE A 41 -5.37 -7.22 -23.50
C ILE A 41 -5.78 -8.10 -22.31
N ILE A 42 -4.81 -8.78 -21.70
CA ILE A 42 -4.97 -9.52 -20.46
C ILE A 42 -4.09 -8.90 -19.38
N GLU A 43 -4.68 -8.68 -18.21
CA GLU A 43 -4.00 -8.55 -16.94
C GLU A 43 -4.12 -9.89 -16.21
N ARG A 44 -2.99 -10.55 -15.96
CA ARG A 44 -2.92 -11.82 -15.26
C ARG A 44 -2.59 -11.55 -13.79
N LYS A 45 -3.42 -12.06 -12.90
CA LYS A 45 -3.27 -11.86 -11.46
C LYS A 45 -3.31 -13.19 -10.72
N ARG A 46 -2.24 -13.52 -10.00
CA ARG A 46 -2.29 -14.62 -9.03
C ARG A 46 -3.02 -14.16 -7.76
N MET A 47 -3.62 -15.09 -7.03
CA MET A 47 -4.42 -14.76 -5.85
C MET A 47 -3.62 -14.04 -4.74
N ASP A 48 -2.36 -14.45 -4.53
CA ASP A 48 -1.42 -13.80 -3.62
C ASP A 48 -1.05 -12.37 -4.06
N ASP A 49 -0.77 -12.19 -5.35
CA ASP A 49 -0.49 -10.88 -5.97
C ASP A 49 -1.71 -9.94 -5.90
N LEU A 50 -2.92 -10.49 -6.09
CA LEU A 50 -4.18 -9.75 -5.97
C LEU A 50 -4.32 -9.20 -4.55
N LYS A 51 -4.19 -10.05 -3.53
CA LYS A 51 -4.23 -9.63 -2.13
C LYS A 51 -3.20 -8.54 -1.82
N ALA A 52 -1.95 -8.74 -2.25
CA ALA A 52 -0.89 -7.75 -2.02
C ALA A 52 -1.22 -6.40 -2.67
N SER A 53 -1.75 -6.42 -3.89
CA SER A 53 -2.10 -5.22 -4.65
C SER A 53 -3.30 -4.44 -4.09
N ILE A 54 -4.26 -5.14 -3.49
CA ILE A 54 -5.39 -4.51 -2.80
C ILE A 54 -4.88 -3.78 -1.56
N LEU A 55 -4.03 -4.47 -0.77
CA LEU A 55 -3.48 -3.89 0.44
C LEU A 55 -2.66 -2.63 0.12
N ASP A 56 -1.70 -2.71 -0.81
CA ASP A 56 -0.81 -1.59 -1.16
C ASP A 56 -1.40 -0.50 -2.05
N GLY A 57 -2.66 -0.63 -2.46
CA GLY A 57 -3.36 0.34 -3.29
C GLY A 57 -3.00 0.31 -4.77
N ARG A 58 -2.04 -0.54 -5.19
CA ARG A 58 -1.68 -0.70 -6.62
C ARG A 58 -2.82 -1.26 -7.46
N PHE A 59 -3.76 -1.98 -6.84
CA PHE A 59 -4.93 -2.53 -7.52
C PHE A 59 -5.72 -1.44 -8.28
N HIS A 60 -6.00 -0.30 -7.64
CA HIS A 60 -6.74 0.78 -8.28
C HIS A 60 -5.92 1.48 -9.38
N GLU A 61 -4.62 1.70 -9.15
CA GLU A 61 -3.71 2.28 -10.15
C GLU A 61 -3.62 1.41 -11.42
N GLN A 62 -3.45 0.10 -11.24
CA GLN A 62 -3.35 -0.86 -12.34
C GLN A 62 -4.62 -0.87 -13.19
N LYS A 63 -5.79 -0.97 -12.56
CA LYS A 63 -7.09 -0.89 -13.27
C LYS A 63 -7.30 0.45 -13.96
N PHE A 64 -6.91 1.55 -13.30
CA PHE A 64 -6.97 2.88 -13.90
C PHE A 64 -6.14 2.94 -15.20
N ARG A 65 -4.90 2.43 -15.17
CA ARG A 65 -4.06 2.39 -16.37
C ARG A 65 -4.66 1.51 -17.47
N LEU A 66 -5.14 0.31 -17.11
CA LEU A 66 -5.81 -0.61 -18.05
C LEU A 66 -7.02 0.02 -18.74
N LYS A 67 -7.90 0.68 -17.99
CA LYS A 67 -9.11 1.35 -18.52
C LYS A 67 -8.78 2.44 -19.53
N HIS A 68 -7.63 3.07 -19.39
CA HIS A 68 -7.19 4.16 -20.25
C HIS A 68 -6.18 3.70 -21.31
N THR A 69 -5.92 2.41 -21.47
CA THR A 69 -5.11 1.87 -22.58
C THR A 69 -5.73 2.16 -23.94
N GLY A 70 -7.03 2.47 -23.96
CA GLY A 70 -7.82 2.56 -25.17
C GLY A 70 -8.01 1.19 -25.82
N ILE A 71 -7.89 0.08 -25.10
CA ILE A 71 -8.29 -1.26 -25.55
C ILE A 71 -9.67 -1.58 -24.97
N SER A 72 -10.60 -2.05 -25.80
CA SER A 72 -11.98 -2.31 -25.36
C SER A 72 -12.13 -3.66 -24.68
N HIS A 73 -11.45 -4.70 -25.17
CA HIS A 73 -11.52 -6.04 -24.59
C HIS A 73 -10.40 -6.26 -23.56
N VAL A 74 -10.65 -5.79 -22.34
CA VAL A 74 -9.76 -5.98 -21.19
C VAL A 74 -10.19 -7.23 -20.43
N TYR A 75 -9.33 -8.24 -20.41
CA TYR A 75 -9.52 -9.48 -19.67
C TYR A 75 -8.72 -9.45 -18.37
N TYR A 76 -9.38 -9.75 -17.26
CA TYR A 76 -8.75 -9.88 -15.95
C TYR A 76 -8.71 -11.36 -15.59
N LEU A 77 -7.54 -11.98 -15.73
CA LEU A 77 -7.34 -13.42 -15.57
C LEU A 77 -6.82 -13.72 -14.17
N VAL A 78 -7.65 -14.31 -13.31
CA VAL A 78 -7.30 -14.65 -11.93
C VAL A 78 -6.94 -16.12 -11.84
N GLU A 79 -5.67 -16.40 -11.58
CA GLU A 79 -5.16 -17.76 -11.38
C GLU A 79 -5.17 -18.17 -9.90
N ASP A 80 -5.03 -19.48 -9.66
CA ASP A 80 -4.91 -20.09 -8.33
C ASP A 80 -6.10 -19.74 -7.40
N PHE A 81 -7.32 -19.66 -7.97
CA PHE A 81 -8.51 -19.25 -7.22
C PHE A 81 -8.83 -20.14 -6.01
N ASP A 82 -8.31 -21.37 -5.98
CA ASP A 82 -8.61 -22.40 -4.99
C ASP A 82 -7.52 -22.62 -3.91
N THR A 83 -6.81 -21.56 -3.50
CA THR A 83 -5.96 -21.69 -2.30
C THR A 83 -6.84 -21.61 -1.04
N GLU A 84 -7.25 -22.76 -0.50
CA GLU A 84 -8.10 -22.96 0.70
C GLU A 84 -7.73 -22.09 1.92
N ARG A 85 -6.49 -21.61 1.99
CA ARG A 85 -5.96 -20.81 3.09
C ARG A 85 -6.18 -19.30 2.93
N ILE A 86 -6.13 -18.77 1.70
CA ILE A 86 -6.36 -17.34 1.41
C ILE A 86 -7.86 -17.06 1.26
N ALA A 87 -8.56 -17.99 0.59
CA ALA A 87 -9.98 -17.88 0.27
C ALA A 87 -10.93 -17.96 1.48
N ARG A 88 -10.46 -18.30 2.69
CA ARG A 88 -11.34 -18.35 3.88
C ARG A 88 -11.41 -17.04 4.67
N HIS A 89 -10.33 -16.26 4.71
CA HIS A 89 -10.27 -15.04 5.52
C HIS A 89 -10.42 -13.76 4.69
N TRP A 90 -10.12 -13.81 3.39
CA TRP A 90 -10.14 -12.65 2.50
C TRP A 90 -11.17 -12.77 1.38
N ARG A 91 -12.03 -13.80 1.41
CA ARG A 91 -13.00 -14.10 0.35
C ARG A 91 -13.86 -12.91 0.02
N ASP A 92 -14.47 -12.29 1.03
CA ASP A 92 -15.45 -11.23 0.80
C ASP A 92 -14.80 -9.99 0.20
N GLN A 93 -13.59 -9.64 0.63
CA GLN A 93 -12.85 -8.50 0.11
C GLN A 93 -12.37 -8.75 -1.33
N ILE A 94 -11.89 -9.96 -1.61
CA ILE A 94 -11.47 -10.37 -2.96
C ILE A 94 -12.69 -10.42 -3.88
N ASN A 95 -13.79 -11.05 -3.46
CA ASN A 95 -15.04 -11.11 -4.23
C ASN A 95 -15.58 -9.71 -4.50
N THR A 96 -15.52 -8.81 -3.52
CA THR A 96 -15.92 -7.40 -3.70
C THR A 96 -15.02 -6.72 -4.73
N ALA A 97 -13.71 -6.91 -4.65
CA ALA A 97 -12.76 -6.35 -5.60
C ALA A 97 -12.98 -6.89 -7.03
N LEU A 98 -13.17 -8.19 -7.18
CA LEU A 98 -13.46 -8.83 -8.47
C LEU A 98 -14.81 -8.40 -9.04
N SER A 99 -15.86 -8.39 -8.22
CA SER A 99 -17.20 -7.88 -8.60
C SER A 99 -17.12 -6.43 -9.05
N SER A 100 -16.36 -5.59 -8.33
CA SER A 100 -16.16 -4.19 -8.74
C SER A 100 -15.47 -4.09 -10.09
N THR A 101 -14.51 -4.97 -10.37
CA THR A 101 -13.75 -5.00 -11.64
C THR A 101 -14.64 -5.42 -12.80
N GLN A 102 -15.55 -6.37 -12.58
CA GLN A 102 -16.50 -6.79 -13.59
C GLN A 102 -17.62 -5.77 -13.83
N VAL A 103 -18.24 -5.24 -12.76
CA VAL A 103 -19.44 -4.40 -12.87
C VAL A 103 -19.10 -2.93 -13.14
N ILE A 104 -18.13 -2.37 -12.41
CA ILE A 104 -17.79 -0.94 -12.49
C ILE A 104 -16.80 -0.69 -13.63
N ASP A 105 -15.74 -1.49 -13.70
CA ASP A 105 -14.70 -1.31 -14.72
C ASP A 105 -15.03 -1.99 -16.05
N ARG A 106 -16.03 -2.89 -16.06
CA ARG A 106 -16.50 -3.63 -17.25
C ARG A 106 -15.42 -4.50 -17.89
N PHE A 107 -14.50 -5.02 -17.07
CA PHE A 107 -13.50 -5.98 -17.53
C PHE A 107 -14.09 -7.39 -17.58
N PHE A 108 -13.61 -8.20 -18.52
CA PHE A 108 -13.96 -9.61 -18.61
C PHE A 108 -13.16 -10.40 -17.56
N LEU A 109 -13.82 -10.73 -16.45
CA LEU A 109 -13.23 -11.58 -15.43
C LEU A 109 -13.20 -13.05 -15.90
N LYS A 110 -12.02 -13.66 -15.89
CA LYS A 110 -11.83 -15.09 -16.10
C LYS A 110 -11.07 -15.68 -14.94
N GLU A 111 -11.67 -16.63 -14.25
CA GLU A 111 -11.02 -17.41 -13.20
C GLU A 111 -10.49 -18.72 -13.78
N THR A 112 -9.28 -19.08 -13.38
CA THR A 112 -8.64 -20.36 -13.73
C THR A 112 -8.07 -21.02 -12.47
N THR A 113 -8.15 -22.34 -12.44
CA THR A 113 -7.72 -23.14 -11.26
C THR A 113 -6.30 -23.64 -11.40
N SER A 114 -5.77 -23.72 -12.63
CA SER A 114 -4.43 -24.21 -12.92
C SER A 114 -3.76 -23.44 -14.06
N ILE A 115 -2.45 -23.65 -14.20
CA ILE A 115 -1.66 -23.11 -15.31
C ILE A 115 -2.13 -23.74 -16.63
N GLU A 116 -2.53 -25.01 -16.64
CA GLU A 116 -3.06 -25.70 -17.82
C GLU A 116 -4.36 -25.07 -18.30
N ASP A 117 -5.32 -24.79 -17.40
CA ASP A 117 -6.58 -24.11 -17.73
C ASP A 117 -6.31 -22.70 -18.27
N THR A 118 -5.34 -22.00 -17.69
CA THR A 118 -4.87 -20.70 -18.19
C THR A 118 -4.31 -20.81 -19.61
N LEU A 119 -3.46 -21.81 -19.88
CA LEU A 119 -2.89 -22.03 -21.20
C LEU A 119 -3.96 -22.39 -22.23
N ASP A 120 -4.95 -23.19 -21.87
CA ASP A 120 -6.04 -23.57 -22.75
C ASP A 120 -6.95 -22.37 -23.04
N TYR A 121 -7.25 -21.54 -22.03
CA TYR A 121 -7.97 -20.29 -22.20
C TYR A 121 -7.24 -19.33 -23.16
N LEU A 122 -5.95 -19.08 -22.94
CA LEU A 122 -5.13 -18.23 -23.81
C LEU A 122 -5.13 -18.75 -25.26
N SER A 123 -5.09 -20.08 -25.42
CA SER A 123 -5.05 -20.71 -26.75
C SER A 123 -6.38 -20.58 -27.48
N ASN A 124 -7.48 -20.81 -26.79
CA ASN A 124 -8.83 -20.65 -27.34
C ASN A 124 -9.12 -19.18 -27.69
N LEU A 125 -8.68 -18.24 -26.83
CA LEU A 125 -8.82 -16.82 -27.09
C LEU A 125 -7.99 -16.39 -28.30
N HIS A 126 -6.74 -16.84 -28.42
CA HIS A 126 -5.92 -16.58 -29.60
C HIS A 126 -6.58 -17.07 -30.89
N ASN A 127 -7.08 -18.31 -30.91
CA ASN A 127 -7.78 -18.87 -32.07
C ASN A 127 -9.06 -18.09 -32.41
N THR A 128 -9.76 -17.58 -31.40
CA THR A 128 -10.94 -16.74 -31.58
C THR A 128 -10.57 -15.40 -32.21
N ILE A 129 -9.49 -14.76 -31.73
CA ILE A 129 -8.98 -13.49 -32.29
C ILE A 129 -8.56 -13.67 -33.74
N LEU A 130 -7.87 -14.76 -34.09
CA LEU A 130 -7.53 -15.08 -35.48
C LEU A 130 -8.77 -15.16 -36.36
N LYS A 131 -9.85 -15.82 -35.91
CA LYS A 131 -11.11 -15.90 -36.66
C LYS A 131 -11.81 -14.54 -36.80
N ILE A 132 -11.74 -13.69 -35.77
CA ILE A 132 -12.35 -12.35 -35.80
C ILE A 132 -11.71 -11.47 -36.88
N TYR A 133 -10.40 -11.61 -37.09
CA TYR A 133 -9.60 -10.75 -37.98
C TYR A 133 -9.22 -11.37 -39.32
N ALA A 134 -9.55 -12.65 -39.58
CA ALA A 134 -9.08 -13.38 -40.77
C ALA A 134 -9.35 -12.65 -42.10
N ASP A 135 -10.53 -12.05 -42.24
CA ASP A 135 -10.99 -11.41 -43.48
C ASP A 135 -11.29 -9.92 -43.31
N LYS A 136 -10.71 -9.28 -42.28
CA LYS A 136 -10.99 -7.87 -41.97
C LYS A 136 -9.75 -6.99 -42.14
N PRO A 137 -9.86 -5.85 -42.85
CA PRO A 137 -8.78 -4.88 -42.87
C PRO A 137 -8.54 -4.31 -41.47
N LEU A 138 -7.28 -4.06 -41.14
CA LEU A 138 -6.88 -3.38 -39.91
C LEU A 138 -6.67 -1.90 -40.19
N HIS A 139 -7.43 -1.04 -39.51
CA HIS A 139 -7.30 0.40 -39.61
C HIS A 139 -6.33 0.91 -38.55
N ILE A 140 -5.26 1.58 -38.94
CA ILE A 140 -4.23 2.09 -38.03
C ILE A 140 -4.30 3.61 -37.97
N ILE A 141 -4.41 4.17 -36.77
CA ILE A 141 -4.37 5.61 -36.57
C ILE A 141 -2.92 6.10 -36.79
N PRO A 142 -2.69 7.12 -37.63
CA PRO A 142 -1.36 7.65 -37.86
C PRO A 142 -0.68 8.11 -36.54
N PRO A 143 0.57 7.67 -36.25
CA PRO A 143 1.23 7.92 -34.97
C PRO A 143 1.33 9.39 -34.55
N HIS A 144 1.47 10.31 -35.52
CA HIS A 144 1.63 11.74 -35.26
C HIS A 144 0.33 12.41 -34.76
N LEU A 145 -0.83 11.83 -35.05
CA LEU A 145 -2.14 12.33 -34.58
C LEU A 145 -2.47 11.87 -33.16
N VAL A 146 -1.80 10.82 -32.68
CA VAL A 146 -2.09 10.20 -31.40
C VAL A 146 -1.16 10.74 -30.32
N LYS A 147 -1.75 11.47 -29.38
CA LYS A 147 -1.09 11.95 -28.16
C LYS A 147 -1.90 11.55 -26.96
N ARG A 148 -1.28 11.55 -25.78
CA ARG A 148 -1.95 11.00 -24.61
C ARG A 148 -3.22 11.76 -24.23
N TYR A 149 -3.19 13.08 -24.34
CA TYR A 149 -4.30 13.96 -23.98
C TYR A 149 -5.51 13.84 -24.94
N ASN A 150 -5.31 13.45 -26.20
CA ASN A 150 -6.39 13.38 -27.20
C ASN A 150 -6.83 11.94 -27.53
N PHE A 151 -6.02 10.93 -27.19
CA PHE A 151 -6.19 9.58 -27.71
C PHE A 151 -7.54 8.93 -27.37
N LEU A 152 -7.99 9.02 -26.12
CA LEU A 152 -9.26 8.40 -25.72
C LEU A 152 -10.46 9.11 -26.35
N ALA A 153 -10.43 10.44 -26.39
CA ALA A 153 -11.46 11.24 -27.05
C ALA A 153 -11.51 10.95 -28.56
N LEU A 154 -10.34 10.79 -29.19
CA LEU A 154 -10.23 10.40 -30.60
C LEU A 154 -10.81 9.01 -30.83
N LYS A 155 -10.47 8.01 -29.99
CA LYS A 155 -11.01 6.65 -30.15
C LYS A 155 -12.53 6.63 -29.97
N GLN A 156 -13.05 7.38 -29.00
CA GLN A 156 -14.49 7.53 -28.80
C GLN A 156 -15.17 8.21 -30.00
N HIS A 157 -14.57 9.28 -30.54
CA HIS A 157 -15.07 9.96 -31.73
C HIS A 157 -15.09 9.03 -32.96
N LEU A 158 -14.00 8.30 -33.20
CA LEU A 158 -13.91 7.33 -34.30
C LEU A 158 -14.96 6.24 -34.16
N SER A 159 -15.18 5.70 -32.95
CA SER A 159 -16.25 4.71 -32.72
C SER A 159 -17.67 5.25 -32.94
N ALA A 160 -17.87 6.57 -32.85
CA ALA A 160 -19.16 7.20 -33.07
C ALA A 160 -19.41 7.57 -34.53
N VAL A 161 -18.37 7.97 -35.26
CA VAL A 161 -18.44 8.35 -36.68
C VAL A 161 -18.39 7.14 -37.59
N ASP A 162 -17.60 6.14 -37.21
CA ASP A 162 -17.37 4.93 -38.00
C ASP A 162 -17.41 3.68 -37.09
N PRO A 163 -18.62 3.27 -36.67
CA PRO A 163 -18.82 2.16 -35.73
C PRO A 163 -18.54 0.78 -36.35
N GLU A 164 -18.46 0.67 -37.68
CA GLU A 164 -18.16 -0.60 -38.35
C GLU A 164 -16.68 -0.98 -38.27
N ASN A 165 -15.80 0.01 -38.14
CA ASN A 165 -14.36 -0.18 -38.15
C ASN A 165 -13.73 0.01 -36.76
N VAL A 166 -12.77 -0.86 -36.45
CA VAL A 166 -11.96 -0.75 -35.24
C VAL A 166 -10.61 -0.11 -35.59
N TYR A 167 -10.32 1.01 -34.92
CA TYR A 167 -9.09 1.75 -35.12
C TYR A 167 -8.03 1.34 -34.09
N HIS A 168 -6.87 0.91 -34.60
CA HIS A 168 -5.73 0.40 -33.87
C HIS A 168 -4.59 1.41 -33.79
N THR A 169 -3.66 1.18 -32.87
CA THR A 169 -2.41 1.94 -32.77
C THR A 169 -1.23 1.04 -33.13
N THR A 170 -0.16 1.65 -33.63
CA THR A 170 1.11 0.93 -33.79
C THR A 170 1.63 0.48 -32.42
N TYR A 171 2.42 -0.60 -32.38
CA TYR A 171 2.99 -1.11 -31.13
C TYR A 171 3.84 -0.05 -30.41
N THR A 172 4.62 0.73 -31.15
CA THR A 172 5.44 1.81 -30.58
C THR A 172 4.59 2.92 -29.98
N SER A 173 3.56 3.40 -30.69
CA SER A 173 2.62 4.39 -30.15
C SER A 173 1.88 3.87 -28.92
N TYR A 174 1.46 2.60 -28.91
CA TYR A 174 0.82 1.99 -27.75
C TYR A 174 1.71 2.01 -26.51
N GLN A 175 2.99 1.65 -26.63
CA GLN A 175 3.94 1.70 -25.52
C GLN A 175 4.12 3.15 -25.03
N GLU A 176 4.34 4.10 -25.95
CA GLU A 176 4.53 5.51 -25.61
C GLU A 176 3.34 6.13 -24.87
N LEU A 177 2.11 5.83 -25.30
CA LEU A 177 0.89 6.33 -24.68
C LEU A 177 0.66 5.79 -23.28
N ASN A 178 1.13 4.57 -23.01
CA ASN A 178 0.84 3.85 -21.78
C ASN A 178 1.99 3.87 -20.76
N ARG A 179 3.07 4.61 -21.04
CA ARG A 179 4.17 4.83 -20.09
C ARG A 179 3.65 5.19 -18.71
N LYS A 180 4.30 4.66 -17.66
CA LYS A 180 3.87 4.86 -16.27
C LYS A 180 3.63 6.33 -15.89
N ASN A 181 4.46 7.24 -16.40
CA ASN A 181 4.34 8.67 -16.15
C ASN A 181 3.53 9.44 -17.20
N GLY A 182 3.07 8.79 -18.27
CA GLY A 182 2.34 9.43 -19.37
C GLY A 182 0.97 10.00 -18.94
N PHE A 183 0.48 9.59 -17.77
CA PHE A 183 -0.81 10.01 -17.22
C PHE A 183 -0.74 11.25 -16.34
N TYR A 184 0.45 11.66 -15.90
CA TYR A 184 0.57 12.81 -15.01
C TYR A 184 0.43 14.10 -15.79
N THR A 185 -0.54 14.91 -15.40
CA THR A 185 -0.62 16.31 -15.85
C THR A 185 0.45 17.14 -15.15
N LEU A 186 0.71 18.34 -15.67
CA LEU A 186 1.60 19.30 -14.98
C LEU A 186 1.07 19.63 -13.57
N GLN A 187 -0.25 19.67 -13.41
CA GLN A 187 -0.92 19.88 -12.13
C GLN A 187 -0.69 18.70 -11.17
N ASP A 188 -0.74 17.45 -11.65
CA ASP A 188 -0.42 16.25 -10.85
C ASP A 188 1.05 16.24 -10.42
N CYS A 189 1.96 16.59 -11.33
CA CYS A 189 3.37 16.73 -11.03
C CYS A 189 3.58 17.79 -9.94
N MET A 190 2.92 18.94 -10.06
CA MET A 190 2.96 19.99 -9.04
C MET A 190 2.39 19.52 -7.70
N ALA A 191 1.26 18.80 -7.70
CA ALA A 191 0.68 18.22 -6.49
C ALA A 191 1.69 17.33 -5.76
N ARG A 192 2.39 16.45 -6.50
CA ARG A 192 3.39 15.54 -5.94
C ARG A 192 4.63 16.27 -5.42
N MET A 193 5.10 17.30 -6.12
CA MET A 193 6.20 18.16 -5.64
C MET A 193 5.80 18.85 -4.32
N LEU A 194 4.58 19.37 -4.24
CA LEU A 194 4.04 20.03 -3.05
C LEU A 194 3.81 19.04 -1.88
N GLN A 195 3.43 17.79 -2.16
CA GLN A 195 3.30 16.74 -1.14
C GLN A 195 4.62 16.43 -0.42
N CYS A 196 5.77 16.75 -1.01
CA CYS A 196 7.07 16.62 -0.35
C CYS A 196 7.27 17.67 0.78
N VAL A 197 6.48 18.74 0.80
CA VAL A 197 6.53 19.77 1.84
C VAL A 197 5.80 19.27 3.09
N ARG A 198 6.56 19.06 4.18
CA ARG A 198 6.01 18.56 5.45
C ARG A 198 4.92 19.51 5.99
N GLY A 199 3.73 18.96 6.22
CA GLY A 199 2.58 19.71 6.78
C GLY A 199 1.59 20.22 5.72
N LEU A 200 1.89 20.02 4.44
CA LEU A 200 0.96 20.26 3.34
C LEU A 200 0.10 19.00 3.12
N SER A 201 -1.16 19.05 3.54
CA SER A 201 -2.13 17.96 3.34
C SER A 201 -2.73 18.02 1.94
N GLU A 202 -3.30 16.90 1.47
CA GLU A 202 -3.98 16.82 0.17
C GLU A 202 -5.06 17.90 -0.01
N GLU A 203 -5.84 18.18 1.05
CA GLU A 203 -6.85 19.26 1.04
C GLU A 203 -6.25 20.65 0.79
N LYS A 204 -5.06 20.94 1.37
CA LYS A 204 -4.36 22.21 1.17
C LYS A 204 -3.77 22.31 -0.23
N ILE A 205 -3.24 21.19 -0.74
CA ILE A 205 -2.67 21.10 -2.08
C ILE A 205 -3.76 21.30 -3.12
N ALA A 206 -4.91 20.63 -2.98
CA ALA A 206 -6.07 20.83 -3.85
C ALA A 206 -6.50 22.31 -3.90
N THR A 207 -6.66 22.95 -2.72
CA THR A 207 -6.97 24.38 -2.63
C THR A 207 -5.92 25.24 -3.33
N LEU A 208 -4.63 24.93 -3.17
CA LEU A 208 -3.57 25.69 -3.82
C LEU A 208 -3.58 25.52 -5.34
N LEU A 209 -3.84 24.31 -5.83
CA LEU A 209 -3.88 24.00 -7.26
C LEU A 209 -5.14 24.53 -7.96
N GLU A 210 -6.22 24.80 -7.23
CA GLU A 210 -7.40 25.51 -7.75
C GLU A 210 -7.06 26.96 -8.17
N HIS A 211 -6.17 27.62 -7.41
CA HIS A 211 -5.74 29.00 -7.69
C HIS A 211 -4.48 29.07 -8.57
N TYR A 212 -3.55 28.14 -8.37
CA TYR A 212 -2.26 28.10 -9.06
C TYR A 212 -2.02 26.68 -9.61
N PRO A 213 -2.58 26.36 -10.78
CA PRO A 213 -2.57 25.00 -11.32
C PRO A 213 -1.19 24.55 -11.81
N THR A 214 -0.25 25.47 -12.01
CA THR A 214 1.09 25.16 -12.54
C THR A 214 2.20 25.81 -11.71
N PRO A 215 3.41 25.23 -11.68
CA PRO A 215 4.54 25.82 -10.96
C PRO A 215 4.86 27.24 -11.44
N ARG A 216 4.72 27.49 -12.76
CA ARG A 216 4.88 28.81 -13.36
C ARG A 216 3.85 29.80 -12.83
N SER A 217 2.56 29.43 -12.79
CA SER A 217 1.52 30.33 -12.28
C SER A 217 1.73 30.72 -10.82
N LEU A 218 2.23 29.80 -9.99
CA LEU A 218 2.55 30.12 -8.59
C LEU A 218 3.77 31.04 -8.49
N TYR A 219 4.82 30.77 -9.28
CA TYR A 219 6.03 31.58 -9.32
C TYR A 219 5.77 33.01 -9.80
N GLU A 220 5.01 33.18 -10.89
CA GLU A 220 4.61 34.50 -11.41
C GLU A 220 3.81 35.29 -10.37
N ALA A 221 2.90 34.62 -9.66
CA ALA A 221 2.13 35.27 -8.59
C ALA A 221 3.00 35.72 -7.41
N PHE A 222 4.08 34.99 -7.09
CA PHE A 222 5.06 35.44 -6.10
C PHE A 222 5.88 36.65 -6.59
N ILE A 223 6.33 36.66 -7.84
CA ILE A 223 7.01 37.82 -8.44
C ILE A 223 6.11 39.07 -8.39
N ASP A 224 4.85 38.93 -8.78
CA ASP A 224 3.91 40.06 -8.77
C ASP A 224 3.66 40.56 -7.35
N SER A 225 3.58 39.65 -6.37
CA SER A 225 3.49 40.00 -4.95
C SER A 225 4.72 40.78 -4.46
N GLU A 226 5.95 40.39 -4.84
CA GLU A 226 7.17 41.15 -4.53
C GLU A 226 7.16 42.53 -5.16
N ARG A 227 6.79 42.64 -6.44
CA ARG A 227 6.68 43.93 -7.15
C ARG A 227 5.69 44.86 -6.47
N HIS A 228 4.51 44.34 -6.10
CA HIS A 228 3.50 45.12 -5.40
C HIS A 228 3.95 45.53 -3.99
N HIS A 229 4.70 44.68 -3.29
CA HIS A 229 5.26 45.01 -1.98
C HIS A 229 6.31 46.12 -2.07
N LEU A 230 7.24 46.03 -3.02
CA LEU A 230 8.27 47.06 -3.28
C LEU A 230 7.64 48.40 -3.69
N ALA A 231 6.65 48.37 -4.59
CA ALA A 231 5.94 49.58 -5.00
C ALA A 231 5.15 50.26 -3.86
N GLN A 232 4.72 49.50 -2.85
CA GLN A 232 4.09 50.05 -1.64
C GLN A 232 5.12 50.67 -0.69
N LEU A 233 6.31 50.06 -0.56
CA LEU A 233 7.40 50.61 0.24
C LEU A 233 7.93 51.94 -0.35
N ASP A 234 8.08 52.02 -1.68
CA ASP A 234 8.51 53.24 -2.37
C ASP A 234 7.47 54.38 -2.29
N ARG A 235 6.19 54.04 -2.07
CA ARG A 235 5.09 55.02 -1.86
C ARG A 235 4.98 55.55 -0.44
N GLU A 236 5.72 54.99 0.53
CA GLU A 236 5.81 55.55 1.89
C GLU A 236 7.13 56.33 2.15
N PRO A 237 7.41 57.47 1.49
CA PRO A 237 8.40 58.40 2.00
C PRO A 237 7.73 59.42 2.94
N ASN A 238 8.25 59.53 4.17
CA ASN A 238 8.01 60.61 5.15
C ASN A 238 6.58 60.79 5.72
N SER A 239 6.23 60.01 6.75
CA SER A 239 5.39 60.55 7.83
C SER A 239 5.89 60.11 9.21
N ALA A 240 7.01 60.68 9.65
CA ALA A 240 7.36 60.72 11.06
C ALA A 240 6.45 61.72 11.79
N ARG A 241 5.41 61.23 12.47
CA ARG A 241 4.82 61.83 13.68
C ARG A 241 3.83 60.86 14.33
N PRO A 242 3.97 60.50 15.62
CA PRO A 242 2.97 59.69 16.30
C PRO A 242 1.85 60.61 16.80
N LEU A 243 0.68 60.55 16.17
CA LEU A 243 -0.55 61.10 16.74
C LEU A 243 -1.43 59.96 17.25
N LYS A 244 -1.68 60.01 18.57
CA LYS A 244 -2.62 59.14 19.28
C LYS A 244 -4.02 59.25 18.66
N GLY A 245 -4.57 58.09 18.32
CA GLY A 245 -6.02 57.87 18.38
C GLY A 245 -6.72 57.59 17.06
N LYS A 246 -7.47 56.49 17.09
CA LYS A 246 -8.57 56.05 16.22
C LYS A 246 -8.20 55.08 15.10
N ALA A 247 -8.90 53.95 15.17
CA ALA A 247 -8.86 52.81 14.30
C ALA A 247 -9.00 53.19 12.83
N LYS A 248 -8.03 52.74 12.04
CA LYS A 248 -8.15 52.51 10.61
C LYS A 248 -7.54 51.15 10.39
N ASP A 249 -8.26 50.26 9.72
CA ASP A 249 -7.75 49.00 9.20
C ASP A 249 -6.45 49.29 8.43
N LYS A 250 -5.32 49.12 9.12
CA LYS A 250 -4.03 48.92 8.48
C LYS A 250 -4.14 47.52 7.89
N MET A 251 -4.57 47.44 6.64
CA MET A 251 -4.26 46.31 5.79
C MET A 251 -2.74 46.31 5.67
N THR A 252 -2.09 45.63 6.63
CA THR A 252 -0.66 45.48 6.69
C THR A 252 -0.23 44.92 5.34
N SER A 253 0.73 45.57 4.68
CA SER A 253 1.29 45.08 3.43
C SER A 253 1.73 43.64 3.69
N THR A 254 0.92 42.68 3.22
CA THR A 254 1.15 41.29 3.55
C THR A 254 2.43 40.91 2.84
N SER A 255 3.46 40.58 3.60
CA SER A 255 4.77 40.19 3.06
C SER A 255 4.56 39.16 1.94
N PRO A 256 5.31 39.22 0.83
CA PRO A 256 5.20 38.24 -0.25
C PRO A 256 5.29 36.78 0.24
N ALA A 257 6.09 36.53 1.28
CA ALA A 257 6.20 35.23 1.94
C ALA A 257 4.92 34.74 2.62
N LEU A 258 3.99 35.65 2.94
CA LEU A 258 2.70 35.36 3.58
C LEU A 258 1.53 35.38 2.59
N MET A 259 1.79 35.54 1.29
CA MET A 259 0.76 35.61 0.25
C MET A 259 -0.25 34.43 0.31
N LEU A 260 0.22 33.23 0.66
CA LEU A 260 -0.62 32.03 0.73
C LEU A 260 -1.22 31.79 2.12
N SER A 261 -0.95 32.62 3.13
CA SER A 261 -1.27 32.30 4.52
C SER A 261 -2.77 32.19 4.80
N GLU A 262 -3.58 32.98 4.10
CA GLU A 262 -5.04 33.00 4.19
C GLU A 262 -5.73 32.11 3.14
N LEU A 263 -4.95 31.46 2.26
CA LEU A 263 -5.49 30.56 1.25
C LEU A 263 -6.16 29.34 1.91
N GLY A 264 -7.38 29.02 1.47
CA GLY A 264 -8.20 27.94 2.04
C GLY A 264 -9.08 28.34 3.22
N GLY A 265 -9.17 29.64 3.54
CA GLY A 265 -10.13 30.17 4.51
C GLY A 265 -9.88 29.68 5.94
N ARG A 266 -10.83 28.95 6.53
CA ARG A 266 -10.74 28.45 7.92
C ARG A 266 -10.62 26.93 7.97
N GLY A 267 -10.00 26.42 9.04
CA GLY A 267 -9.91 24.98 9.31
C GLY A 267 -8.75 24.30 8.57
N ARG A 268 -8.92 23.02 8.23
CA ARG A 268 -7.84 22.14 7.72
C ARG A 268 -7.32 22.52 6.34
N LYS A 269 -8.12 23.25 5.55
CA LYS A 269 -7.76 23.78 4.22
C LYS A 269 -6.84 25.01 4.29
N LYS A 270 -6.80 25.71 5.44
CA LYS A 270 -5.95 26.88 5.61
C LYS A 270 -4.47 26.49 5.56
N ILE A 271 -3.70 27.10 4.67
CA ILE A 271 -2.25 26.87 4.58
C ILE A 271 -1.56 27.42 5.82
N GLY A 272 -1.82 28.68 6.16
CA GLY A 272 -1.23 29.35 7.31
C GLY A 272 0.17 29.92 7.03
N PRO A 273 0.64 30.84 7.88
CA PRO A 273 1.82 31.67 7.62
C PRO A 273 3.13 30.89 7.52
N ALA A 274 3.33 29.86 8.35
CA ALA A 274 4.55 29.06 8.33
C ALA A 274 4.71 28.26 7.02
N LEU A 275 3.64 27.66 6.52
CA LEU A 275 3.65 26.91 5.27
C LEU A 275 3.74 27.83 4.05
N SER A 276 3.06 28.98 4.09
CA SER A 276 3.20 30.01 3.06
C SER A 276 4.66 30.44 2.89
N LYS A 277 5.33 30.75 4.00
CA LYS A 277 6.74 31.15 4.00
C LYS A 277 7.64 30.05 3.44
N GLY A 278 7.44 28.80 3.87
CA GLY A 278 8.22 27.67 3.37
C GLY A 278 8.04 27.40 1.87
N ILE A 279 6.82 27.55 1.34
CA ILE A 279 6.57 27.41 -0.11
C ILE A 279 7.24 28.56 -0.88
N TYR A 280 7.09 29.79 -0.39
CA TYR A 280 7.72 30.97 -0.99
C TYR A 280 9.25 30.83 -1.05
N GLU A 281 9.89 30.38 0.04
CA GLU A 281 11.33 30.12 0.07
C GLU A 281 11.73 29.06 -0.98
N ILE A 282 10.98 27.97 -1.11
CA ILE A 282 11.29 26.92 -2.11
C ILE A 282 11.21 27.45 -3.55
N PHE A 283 10.25 28.33 -3.85
CA PHE A 283 10.01 28.83 -5.20
C PHE A 283 10.86 30.06 -5.56
N MET A 284 11.26 30.86 -4.57
CA MET A 284 11.90 32.17 -4.79
C MET A 284 13.37 32.20 -4.36
N ASP A 285 13.86 31.28 -3.53
CA ASP A 285 15.27 31.24 -3.09
C ASP A 285 16.15 30.58 -4.17
N LEU A 286 16.42 31.32 -5.25
CA LEU A 286 17.36 30.94 -6.33
C LEU A 286 18.84 31.19 -5.95
N ASP A 287 19.12 31.80 -4.79
CA ASP A 287 20.46 32.34 -4.45
C ASP A 287 21.19 31.61 -3.32
N LYS A 288 20.74 30.40 -2.95
CA LYS A 288 21.43 29.58 -1.95
C LYS A 288 21.80 28.21 -2.48
N SER A 289 22.97 28.17 -3.09
CA SER A 289 23.91 27.03 -3.08
C SER A 289 24.31 26.55 -1.66
N SER A 290 23.43 26.69 -0.67
CA SER A 290 23.64 26.23 0.69
C SER A 290 22.46 25.36 1.10
N TYR A 291 22.54 24.09 0.72
CA TYR A 291 21.95 23.03 1.54
C TYR A 291 22.36 23.30 2.98
N SER A 292 21.41 23.79 3.79
CA SER A 292 21.63 24.10 5.18
C SER A 292 22.16 22.85 5.88
N LYS A 293 23.37 23.00 6.41
CA LYS A 293 24.06 22.12 7.36
C LYS A 293 23.06 21.52 8.36
N ARG A 294 22.56 20.33 8.05
CA ARG A 294 22.12 19.39 9.09
C ARG A 294 23.35 18.57 9.44
N THR A 295 23.83 18.75 10.67
CA THR A 295 24.84 17.94 11.32
C THR A 295 24.59 16.45 11.02
N HIS A 296 25.30 15.93 10.03
CA HIS A 296 25.48 14.50 9.86
C HIS A 296 26.58 14.10 10.83
N SER A 297 26.20 13.37 11.87
CA SER A 297 27.09 12.35 12.43
C SER A 297 27.56 11.49 11.25
N ARG A 298 28.81 11.66 10.84
CA ARG A 298 29.42 10.86 9.78
C ARG A 298 29.70 9.50 10.38
N SER A 299 28.87 8.50 10.09
CA SER A 299 29.33 7.12 10.18
C SER A 299 30.52 6.96 9.22
N ARG A 300 31.56 6.27 9.68
CA ARG A 300 32.76 5.96 8.89
C ARG A 300 32.35 5.26 7.59
N SER A 301 32.88 5.72 6.46
CA SER A 301 32.71 5.08 5.16
C SER A 301 33.37 3.68 5.17
N PRO A 302 32.71 2.64 4.63
CA PRO A 302 33.33 1.33 4.44
C PRO A 302 34.42 1.39 3.34
N PRO A 303 35.44 0.53 3.39
CA PRO A 303 36.44 0.44 2.32
C PRO A 303 35.80 -0.03 1.01
N ALA A 304 36.34 0.47 -0.10
CA ALA A 304 35.95 0.07 -1.44
C ALA A 304 36.56 -1.30 -1.76
N ASP A 305 35.72 -2.31 -1.99
CA ASP A 305 35.80 -3.28 -3.09
C ASP A 305 34.77 -4.41 -2.90
N ASP A 306 33.68 -4.41 -3.68
CA ASP A 306 32.96 -5.59 -4.24
C ASP A 306 31.79 -5.11 -5.16
N PRO A 307 31.60 -5.58 -6.41
CA PRO A 307 30.61 -5.04 -7.36
C PRO A 307 29.15 -5.53 -7.19
N TYR A 308 28.79 -6.32 -6.19
CA TYR A 308 27.40 -6.75 -5.96
C TYR A 308 27.08 -6.98 -4.47
N ASP A 309 26.55 -5.99 -3.75
CA ASP A 309 25.86 -6.26 -2.47
C ASP A 309 24.66 -5.33 -2.22
N ALA A 310 23.59 -5.93 -1.71
CA ALA A 310 22.26 -5.38 -1.51
C ALA A 310 22.02 -5.08 -0.02
N GLY A 311 21.32 -3.99 0.28
CA GLY A 311 20.58 -3.91 1.55
C GLY A 311 20.47 -2.55 2.20
N ASP A 312 19.56 -1.69 1.71
CA ASP A 312 18.72 -0.82 2.58
C ASP A 312 17.68 -0.01 1.80
N TYR A 313 17.13 -0.58 0.72
CA TYR A 313 15.95 0.00 0.09
C TYR A 313 14.72 -0.33 0.94
N VAL A 314 14.25 0.64 1.73
CA VAL A 314 12.97 0.55 2.43
C VAL A 314 11.86 1.02 1.47
N PRO A 315 10.99 0.12 0.98
CA PRO A 315 9.96 0.49 0.02
C PRO A 315 8.98 1.50 0.60
N TYR A 316 8.60 2.51 -0.19
CA TYR A 316 7.65 3.54 0.22
C TYR A 316 6.30 2.94 0.61
N VAL A 317 5.87 3.16 1.86
CA VAL A 317 4.56 2.76 2.38
C VAL A 317 3.59 3.94 2.31
N PRO A 318 2.48 3.83 1.53
CA PRO A 318 1.45 4.85 1.43
C PRO A 318 0.95 5.36 2.79
N VAL A 319 0.62 6.65 2.89
CA VAL A 319 0.27 7.30 4.17
C VAL A 319 -0.95 6.65 4.84
N ALA A 320 -1.91 6.17 4.05
CA ALA A 320 -3.07 5.42 4.54
C ALA A 320 -2.65 4.13 5.26
N LYS A 321 -1.75 3.35 4.64
CA LYS A 321 -1.14 2.17 5.26
C LYS A 321 -0.37 2.50 6.53
N ARG A 322 0.39 3.59 6.57
CA ARG A 322 1.09 4.00 7.81
C ARG A 322 0.13 4.40 8.92
N ARG A 323 -1.05 4.96 8.59
CA ARG A 323 -2.10 5.26 9.57
C ARG A 323 -2.78 4.00 10.05
N GLU A 324 -3.13 3.08 9.15
CA GLU A 324 -3.69 1.78 9.50
C GLU A 324 -2.71 0.92 10.30
N GLU A 325 -1.45 0.84 9.91
CA GLU A 325 -0.39 0.14 10.67
C GLU A 325 -0.19 0.77 12.04
N ARG A 326 -0.27 2.10 12.18
CA ARG A 326 -0.15 2.76 13.48
C ARG A 326 -1.38 2.50 14.36
N VAL A 327 -2.58 2.50 13.79
CA VAL A 327 -3.83 2.13 14.50
C VAL A 327 -3.79 0.65 14.89
N LYS A 328 -3.40 -0.23 13.98
CA LYS A 328 -3.27 -1.68 14.20
C LYS A 328 -2.16 -2.02 15.20
N ARG A 329 -1.07 -1.24 15.24
CA ARG A 329 0.00 -1.37 16.24
C ARG A 329 -0.45 -0.85 17.61
N LEU A 330 -1.30 0.18 17.66
CA LEU A 330 -1.98 0.63 18.89
C LEU A 330 -3.01 -0.39 19.37
N GLU A 331 -3.81 -0.99 18.48
CA GLU A 331 -4.74 -2.08 18.77
C GLU A 331 -4.01 -3.36 19.19
N GLN A 332 -2.87 -3.67 18.57
CA GLN A 332 -1.99 -4.76 18.99
C GLN A 332 -1.37 -4.49 20.36
N LEU A 333 -0.97 -3.24 20.67
CA LEU A 333 -0.47 -2.87 22.00
C LEU A 333 -1.56 -3.04 23.08
N VAL A 334 -2.79 -2.63 22.78
CA VAL A 334 -3.96 -2.83 23.66
C VAL A 334 -4.32 -4.31 23.80
N SER A 335 -4.25 -5.08 22.71
CA SER A 335 -4.47 -6.53 22.68
C SER A 335 -3.35 -7.32 23.38
N THR A 336 -2.09 -6.87 23.31
CA THR A 336 -0.97 -7.47 24.03
C THR A 336 -1.06 -7.19 25.52
N ASP A 337 -1.53 -6.01 25.94
CA ASP A 337 -1.82 -5.74 27.35
C ASP A 337 -2.95 -6.63 27.88
N GLU A 338 -4.02 -6.85 27.10
CA GLU A 338 -5.09 -7.78 27.50
C GLU A 338 -4.66 -9.26 27.51
N THR A 339 -3.82 -9.69 26.56
CA THR A 339 -3.32 -11.07 26.50
C THR A 339 -2.20 -11.34 27.50
N GLU A 340 -1.32 -10.37 27.79
CA GLU A 340 -0.38 -10.45 28.90
C GLU A 340 -1.10 -10.44 30.25
N ALA A 341 -2.13 -9.60 30.44
CA ALA A 341 -2.94 -9.60 31.66
C ALA A 341 -3.62 -10.95 31.89
N ARG A 342 -4.22 -11.55 30.85
CA ARG A 342 -4.81 -12.90 30.93
C ARG A 342 -3.77 -13.99 31.18
N ARG A 343 -2.56 -13.89 30.61
CA ARG A 343 -1.46 -14.83 30.86
C ARG A 343 -0.98 -14.74 32.30
N ARG A 344 -0.80 -13.53 32.85
CA ARG A 344 -0.43 -13.31 34.25
C ARG A 344 -1.48 -13.85 35.21
N GLN A 345 -2.78 -13.61 34.94
CA GLN A 345 -3.87 -14.19 35.74
C GLN A 345 -3.87 -15.72 35.71
N ARG A 346 -3.59 -16.34 34.55
CA ARG A 346 -3.52 -17.80 34.43
C ARG A 346 -2.30 -18.39 35.12
N GLU A 347 -1.14 -17.73 35.05
CA GLU A 347 0.07 -18.14 35.77
C GLU A 347 -0.08 -17.98 37.29
N GLU A 348 -0.73 -16.92 37.76
CA GLU A 348 -1.03 -16.71 39.18
C GLU A 348 -2.05 -17.74 39.70
N ALA A 349 -3.10 -18.04 38.93
CA ALA A 349 -4.06 -19.08 39.27
C ALA A 349 -3.39 -20.47 39.36
N LYS A 350 -2.51 -20.78 38.41
CA LYS A 350 -1.77 -22.05 38.42
C LYS A 350 -0.83 -22.17 39.63
N ARG A 351 -0.15 -21.09 40.01
CA ARG A 351 0.69 -21.05 41.22
C ARG A 351 -0.13 -21.28 42.49
N ARG A 352 -1.31 -20.67 42.61
CA ARG A 352 -2.21 -20.89 43.76
C ARG A 352 -2.73 -22.34 43.82
N GLU A 353 -2.97 -22.95 42.67
CA GLU A 353 -3.38 -24.36 42.61
C GLU A 353 -2.23 -25.30 43.00
N GLU A 354 -1.02 -25.05 42.52
CA GLU A 354 0.19 -25.80 42.91
C GLU A 354 0.49 -25.67 44.42
N GLU A 355 0.36 -24.47 44.98
CA GLU A 355 0.55 -24.21 46.43
C GLU A 355 -0.52 -24.93 47.27
N ALA A 356 -1.78 -24.93 46.83
CA ALA A 356 -2.84 -25.68 47.49
C ALA A 356 -2.65 -27.20 47.40
N ASP A 357 -2.09 -27.72 46.31
CA ASP A 357 -1.73 -29.13 46.17
C ASP A 357 -0.55 -29.54 47.08
N GLU A 358 0.44 -28.66 47.23
CA GLU A 358 1.54 -28.88 48.18
C GLU A 358 1.06 -28.89 49.63
N GLU A 359 0.15 -27.98 49.99
CA GLU A 359 -0.46 -27.94 51.32
C GLU A 359 -1.27 -29.22 51.61
N ARG A 360 -2.10 -29.67 50.66
CA ARG A 360 -2.84 -30.94 50.77
C ARG A 360 -1.92 -32.13 51.01
N LYS A 361 -0.83 -32.24 50.24
CA LYS A 361 0.16 -33.33 50.40
C LYS A 361 0.89 -33.25 51.74
N ALA A 362 1.21 -32.04 52.21
CA ALA A 362 1.84 -31.85 53.51
C ALA A 362 0.92 -32.27 54.67
N ASP A 363 -0.38 -31.98 54.57
CA ASP A 363 -1.37 -32.41 55.56
C ASP A 363 -1.61 -33.91 55.54
N GLU A 364 -1.69 -34.55 54.37
CA GLU A 364 -1.75 -36.01 54.25
C GLU A 364 -0.52 -36.68 54.89
N ALA A 365 0.68 -36.17 54.63
CA ALA A 365 1.91 -36.69 55.22
C ALA A 365 1.94 -36.52 56.76
N ARG A 366 1.41 -35.40 57.28
CA ARG A 366 1.26 -35.19 58.73
C ARG A 366 0.26 -36.17 59.34
N GLU A 367 -0.84 -36.45 58.66
CA GLU A 367 -1.84 -37.41 59.12
C GLU A 367 -1.29 -38.84 59.11
N GLU A 368 -0.54 -39.21 58.07
CA GLU A 368 0.12 -40.51 57.99
C GLU A 368 1.17 -40.69 59.11
N ALA A 369 1.99 -39.66 59.37
CA ALA A 369 2.94 -39.68 60.49
C ALA A 369 2.23 -39.85 61.85
N ARG A 370 1.07 -39.22 62.05
CA ARG A 370 0.25 -39.44 63.26
C ARG A 370 -0.22 -40.90 63.34
N ARG A 371 -0.75 -41.47 62.26
CA ARG A 371 -1.21 -42.87 62.22
C ARG A 371 -0.07 -43.85 62.51
N GLN A 372 1.11 -43.64 61.92
CA GLN A 372 2.29 -44.48 62.16
C GLN A 372 2.73 -44.40 63.63
N ARG A 373 2.71 -43.21 64.24
CA ARG A 373 3.03 -43.04 65.66
C ARG A 373 2.05 -43.79 66.56
N THR A 374 0.74 -43.66 66.30
CA THR A 374 -0.28 -44.42 67.05
C THR A 374 -0.11 -45.93 66.90
N LEU A 375 0.25 -46.42 65.72
CA LEU A 375 0.56 -47.84 65.48
C LEU A 375 1.78 -48.31 66.27
N LEU A 376 2.85 -47.51 66.32
CA LEU A 376 4.04 -47.82 67.11
C LEU A 376 3.73 -47.86 68.60
N ASP A 377 2.98 -46.89 69.13
CA ASP A 377 2.58 -46.86 70.54
C ASP A 377 1.76 -48.12 70.88
N ARG A 378 0.79 -48.48 70.04
CA ARG A 378 -0.01 -49.71 70.21
C ARG A 378 0.84 -50.99 70.11
N ALA A 379 1.83 -51.02 69.22
CA ALA A 379 2.75 -52.15 69.10
C ALA A 379 3.64 -52.29 70.34
N GLN A 380 4.06 -51.18 70.94
CA GLN A 380 4.80 -51.17 72.21
C GLN A 380 3.93 -51.64 73.38
N GLU A 381 2.67 -51.23 73.45
CA GLU A 381 1.72 -51.74 74.45
C GLU A 381 1.50 -53.25 74.33
N VAL A 382 1.35 -53.78 73.11
CA VAL A 382 1.21 -55.23 72.88
C VAL A 382 2.49 -55.97 73.28
N LYS A 383 3.68 -55.44 72.96
CA LYS A 383 4.95 -56.02 73.42
C LYS A 383 5.04 -56.02 74.94
N LYS A 384 4.62 -54.93 75.60
CA LYS A 384 4.62 -54.83 77.07
C LYS A 384 3.65 -55.84 77.68
N LYS A 385 2.43 -55.97 77.16
CA LYS A 385 1.47 -56.99 77.59
C LYS A 385 1.99 -58.42 77.37
N LYS A 386 2.60 -58.72 76.23
CA LYS A 386 3.23 -60.04 75.99
C LYS A 386 4.40 -60.31 76.92
N ALA A 387 5.18 -59.29 77.29
CA ALA A 387 6.25 -59.44 78.27
C ALA A 387 5.69 -59.70 79.69
N GLU A 388 4.60 -59.02 80.05
CA GLU A 388 3.86 -59.26 81.30
C GLU A 388 3.22 -60.67 81.34
N GLU A 389 2.62 -61.13 80.24
CA GLU A 389 2.07 -62.49 80.10
C GLU A 389 3.17 -63.56 80.13
N GLY A 390 4.30 -63.34 79.46
CA GLY A 390 5.45 -64.26 79.47
C GLY A 390 6.18 -64.33 80.82
N MET A 391 6.17 -63.25 81.61
CA MET A 391 6.65 -63.28 83.00
C MET A 391 5.68 -64.07 83.90
N ASN A 392 4.37 -63.97 83.68
CA ASN A 392 3.39 -64.78 84.42
C ASN A 392 3.48 -66.28 84.08
N ASP A 393 3.70 -66.66 82.82
CA ASP A 393 3.82 -68.08 82.41
C ASP A 393 5.14 -68.74 82.87
N SER A 394 6.16 -67.95 83.21
CA SER A 394 7.42 -68.46 83.78
C SER A 394 7.36 -68.72 85.29
N SER A 395 6.22 -68.48 85.94
CA SER A 395 6.06 -68.53 87.40
C SER A 395 5.29 -69.76 87.92
N THR A 396 5.23 -70.84 87.15
CA THR A 396 4.80 -72.17 87.64
C THR A 396 5.99 -73.14 87.63
N PRO A 397 6.60 -73.45 88.80
CA PRO A 397 7.70 -74.41 88.87
C PRO A 397 7.13 -75.84 88.81
N SER A 398 7.61 -76.61 87.82
CA SER A 398 7.52 -78.08 87.75
C SER A 398 8.28 -78.73 88.92
N PRO A 399 8.04 -80.01 89.26
CA PRO A 399 8.19 -81.14 88.32
C PRO A 399 6.88 -81.75 87.81
#